data_AF-A0A2G6F989-F1
#
_entry.id   AF-A0A2G6F989-F1
#
_cell.length_a   1.000
_cell.length_b   1.000
_cell.length_c   1.000
_cell.angle_alpha   90.00
_cell.angle_beta   90.00
_cell.angle_gamma   90.00
#
_symmetry.space_group_name_H-M   'P 1'
#
loop_
_entity.id
_entity.type
_entity.pdbx_description
1 polymer ?
#
loop_
_entity_poly.entity_id
_entity_poly.type
_entity_poly.pdbx_seq_one_letter_code
_entity_poly.pdbx_strand_id
1 'polypeptide(L)'
;MICFFGGKRYSPFCIMKTMVRWVCVILLSLFLNGFVSAKRLIFSNEYSDMQADGTFVIDVQDYESEIELKFGNNIDAAIVFERVDNEFKINRAVDFNNNEIKNARIEHLSAAPICDTTQKGKLYFNTTDSKSYVCNGTSWNQIDAVGNGSGVLAPFITTTTPVTYDGLSTQTITLDGVNFLPSTTISIPNFAGTINNTNVLSPTRLEVNVTLPNINQTYSFVASNGGAGSTDWGNNNGNNLLVVQSTILEPVANCNDGAQGTVCSALNTTVSGTYCLDTDNNDVTAPELTYCDMETSGGGWTRVVRTTGNNHQFGQKNHNYSYAIPTANQGIYKSYVSVKNFSEVMIKKVGTTDFASYNLVNAVSGDSIYDLMTYCKNQPGKPNNKTAWDGARVKGMTSEYSGTKSAGNLNYPYFFMCGVNESGDTDQAYMSFSDSTGTNNNWGDGWRRTTQKGTLWSLLNGDYYNKASGKHIGNGYSQAGAGYKGNNNGTYEIYIK
;
A
#
# COMPACT_ATOMS: atom_id res chain seq x y z
N MET A 1 95.20 16.15 49.34
CA MET A 1 95.64 16.87 50.55
C MET A 1 95.21 16.02 51.75
N ILE A 2 95.81 14.86 52.01
CA ILE A 2 97.12 14.58 52.64
C ILE A 2 97.35 15.33 53.96
N CYS A 3 97.19 14.59 55.07
CA CYS A 3 97.97 14.52 56.32
C CYS A 3 97.18 13.54 57.24
N PHE A 4 97.56 12.29 57.50
CA PHE A 4 98.72 11.67 58.17
C PHE A 4 98.96 12.03 59.65
N PHE A 5 99.09 10.96 60.46
CA PHE A 5 99.48 10.82 61.88
C PHE A 5 98.54 11.43 62.94
N GLY A 6 98.16 10.78 64.02
CA GLY A 6 98.69 9.59 64.69
C GLY A 6 98.91 9.91 66.18
N GLY A 7 98.31 9.13 67.09
CA GLY A 7 98.81 8.97 68.46
C GLY A 7 98.01 9.56 69.62
N LYS A 8 97.33 8.65 70.34
CA LYS A 8 97.17 8.55 71.80
C LYS A 8 96.64 9.77 72.59
N ARG A 9 95.50 9.57 73.29
CA ARG A 9 95.40 9.34 74.76
C ARG A 9 93.93 9.32 75.17
N TYR A 10 93.59 8.38 76.07
CA TYR A 10 92.25 8.19 76.63
C TYR A 10 91.77 9.43 77.41
N SER A 11 90.48 9.76 77.26
CA SER A 11 89.75 10.74 78.07
C SER A 11 88.38 10.16 78.46
N PRO A 12 87.93 10.28 79.73
CA PRO A 12 86.76 9.61 80.29
C PRO A 12 85.46 10.35 79.97
N PHE A 13 85.24 10.72 78.70
CA PHE A 13 84.03 11.43 78.25
C PHE A 13 83.12 10.57 77.35
N CYS A 14 83.24 9.24 77.46
CA CYS A 14 82.59 8.28 76.56
C CYS A 14 81.26 7.70 77.07
N ILE A 15 80.65 8.27 78.13
CA ILE A 15 79.32 7.86 78.62
C ILE A 15 78.23 8.91 78.33
N MET A 16 78.59 10.16 77.99
CA MET A 16 77.60 11.22 77.73
C MET A 16 77.18 11.39 76.26
N LYS A 17 77.89 10.77 75.30
CA LYS A 17 77.54 10.85 73.87
C LYS A 17 76.49 9.83 73.42
N THR A 18 76.31 8.74 74.17
CA THR A 18 75.24 7.77 73.91
C THR A 18 73.90 8.25 74.44
N MET A 19 73.82 8.94 75.58
CA MET A 19 72.54 9.49 76.06
C MET A 19 72.00 10.62 75.18
N VAL A 20 72.83 11.51 74.62
CA VAL A 20 72.33 12.58 73.73
C VAL A 20 71.81 12.03 72.40
N ARG A 21 72.36 10.90 71.90
CA ARG A 21 71.85 10.22 70.71
C ARG A 21 70.49 9.54 70.94
N TRP A 22 70.28 8.95 72.12
CA TRP A 22 68.98 8.37 72.47
C TRP A 22 67.93 9.43 72.81
N VAL A 23 68.31 10.54 73.46
CA VAL A 23 67.39 11.66 73.70
C VAL A 23 67.00 12.37 72.40
N CYS A 24 67.91 12.52 71.42
CA CYS A 24 67.54 13.06 70.11
C CYS A 24 66.68 12.08 69.28
N VAL A 25 66.89 10.76 69.36
CA VAL A 25 66.02 9.80 68.65
C VAL A 25 64.64 9.70 69.31
N ILE A 26 64.57 9.81 70.64
CA ILE A 26 63.30 9.84 71.37
C ILE A 26 62.55 11.17 71.15
N LEU A 27 63.24 12.33 71.18
CA LEU A 27 62.60 13.61 70.82
C LEU A 27 62.21 13.67 69.34
N LEU A 28 63.00 13.08 68.43
CA LEU A 28 62.65 13.02 67.00
C LEU A 28 61.46 12.08 66.75
N SER A 29 61.33 10.97 67.50
CA SER A 29 60.13 10.13 67.46
C SER A 29 58.90 10.77 68.10
N LEU A 30 59.08 11.69 69.06
CA LEU A 30 57.98 12.46 69.64
C LEU A 30 57.50 13.60 68.72
N PHE A 31 58.36 14.12 67.83
CA PHE A 31 57.98 15.13 66.84
C PHE A 31 57.49 14.55 65.50
N LEU A 32 57.87 13.32 65.12
CA LEU A 32 57.42 12.69 63.86
C LEU A 32 56.07 11.94 63.95
N ASN A 33 55.50 11.76 65.13
CA ASN A 33 54.10 11.31 65.27
C ASN A 33 53.08 12.45 65.11
N GLY A 34 53.56 13.67 64.81
CA GLY A 34 52.74 14.87 64.66
C GLY A 34 52.21 15.13 63.26
N PHE A 35 52.06 14.14 62.37
CA PHE A 35 51.28 14.26 61.13
C PHE A 35 50.71 12.92 60.69
N VAL A 36 50.16 12.13 61.62
CA VAL A 36 49.00 11.34 61.21
C VAL A 36 47.84 12.28 61.41
N SER A 37 47.26 12.76 60.31
CA SER A 37 45.89 13.29 60.31
C SER A 37 44.98 12.14 60.76
N ALA A 38 44.98 11.85 62.06
CA ALA A 38 43.96 11.04 62.68
C ALA A 38 42.68 11.80 62.36
N LYS A 39 41.85 11.21 61.50
CA LYS A 39 40.46 11.61 61.35
C LYS A 39 39.85 11.44 62.73
N ARG A 40 39.94 12.49 63.53
CA ARG A 40 39.35 12.55 64.85
C ARG A 40 37.86 12.61 64.56
N LEU A 41 37.16 11.53 64.89
CA LEU A 41 35.71 11.54 65.00
C LEU A 41 35.42 12.52 66.15
N ILE A 42 35.14 13.78 65.80
CA ILE A 42 34.81 14.82 66.76
C ILE A 42 33.29 14.86 66.79
N PHE A 43 32.69 14.17 67.75
CA PHE A 43 31.39 14.59 68.26
C PHE A 43 31.66 15.82 69.12
N SER A 44 31.25 16.99 68.64
CA SER A 44 31.28 18.18 69.50
C SER A 44 30.20 18.00 70.55
N ASN A 45 30.61 17.83 71.82
CA ASN A 45 29.77 17.89 73.04
C ASN A 45 29.07 16.61 73.54
N GLU A 46 29.60 15.39 73.31
CA GLU A 46 28.88 14.15 73.70
C GLU A 46 29.63 13.24 74.68
N TYR A 47 28.85 12.56 75.54
CA TYR A 47 29.25 11.40 76.34
C TYR A 47 28.95 10.15 75.51
N SER A 48 29.91 9.71 74.71
CA SER A 48 29.74 8.47 73.95
C SER A 48 30.10 7.28 74.84
N ASP A 49 29.18 6.33 75.01
CA ASP A 49 29.45 5.06 75.67
C ASP A 49 29.46 3.92 74.65
N MET A 50 30.46 3.04 74.76
CA MET A 50 30.54 1.83 73.96
C MET A 50 29.98 0.70 74.82
N GLN A 51 28.77 0.26 74.48
CA GLN A 51 28.15 -0.84 75.19
C GLN A 51 28.95 -2.13 74.99
N ALA A 52 28.85 -3.06 75.94
CA ALA A 52 29.64 -4.30 75.95
C ALA A 52 29.37 -5.22 74.74
N ASP A 53 28.27 -5.00 74.02
CA ASP A 53 27.90 -5.71 72.79
C ASP A 53 28.51 -5.09 71.51
N GLY A 54 29.31 -4.02 71.65
CA GLY A 54 29.90 -3.29 70.54
C GLY A 54 28.97 -2.23 69.94
N THR A 55 27.80 -2.00 70.54
CA THR A 55 26.90 -0.93 70.12
C THR A 55 27.46 0.42 70.57
N PHE A 56 27.65 1.32 69.61
CA PHE A 56 27.97 2.72 69.88
C PHE A 56 26.67 3.48 70.10
N VAL A 57 26.41 3.92 71.33
CA VAL A 57 25.19 4.67 71.67
C VAL A 57 25.54 6.14 71.77
N ILE A 58 24.90 6.95 70.92
CA ILE A 58 24.85 8.40 71.09
C ILE A 58 23.58 8.70 71.87
N ASP A 59 23.72 8.95 73.18
CA ASP A 59 22.59 9.30 74.03
C ASP A 59 22.30 10.80 73.98
N VAL A 60 21.03 11.15 73.77
CA VAL A 60 20.55 12.52 73.53
C VAL A 60 19.75 13.07 74.71
N GLN A 61 19.73 12.38 75.85
CA GLN A 61 18.78 12.69 76.93
C GLN A 61 18.94 14.09 77.55
N ASP A 62 20.07 14.79 77.35
CA ASP A 62 20.37 16.01 78.12
C ASP A 62 20.57 17.33 77.32
N TYR A 63 20.27 17.39 76.02
CA TYR A 63 20.50 18.62 75.21
C TYR A 63 19.30 19.09 74.36
N GLU A 64 19.19 20.42 74.19
CA GLU A 64 18.15 21.13 73.41
C GLU A 64 18.44 21.25 71.90
N SER A 65 19.53 20.67 71.38
CA SER A 65 19.95 20.80 69.97
C SER A 65 19.99 19.48 69.19
N GLU A 66 20.04 19.57 67.86
CA GLU A 66 20.15 18.44 66.90
C GLU A 66 21.51 17.74 66.98
N ILE A 67 21.55 16.43 66.69
CA ILE A 67 22.79 15.65 66.54
C ILE A 67 23.20 15.65 65.07
N GLU A 68 24.47 15.98 64.82
CA GLU A 68 25.04 16.06 63.47
C GLU A 68 26.26 15.15 63.33
N LEU A 69 26.15 14.09 62.52
CA LEU A 69 27.30 13.26 62.14
C LEU A 69 27.94 13.81 60.87
N LYS A 70 29.11 14.44 61.01
CA LYS A 70 29.86 15.03 59.89
C LYS A 70 30.86 14.06 59.27
N PHE A 71 30.90 14.03 57.94
CA PHE A 71 31.84 13.20 57.19
C PHE A 71 32.90 14.02 56.45
N GLY A 72 34.17 13.68 56.67
CA GLY A 72 35.30 14.26 55.93
C GLY A 72 35.71 15.66 56.38
N ASN A 73 36.49 16.36 55.54
CA ASN A 73 37.03 17.71 55.83
C ASN A 73 36.06 18.84 55.46
N ASN A 74 34.90 18.51 54.88
CA ASN A 74 33.90 19.45 54.42
C ASN A 74 32.74 19.45 55.41
N ILE A 75 32.55 20.58 56.10
CA ILE A 75 31.58 20.75 57.20
C ILE A 75 30.11 20.73 56.76
N ASP A 76 29.85 20.60 55.45
CA ASP A 76 28.53 20.71 54.84
C ASP A 76 27.93 19.34 54.45
N ALA A 77 28.64 18.24 54.66
CA ALA A 77 28.12 16.88 54.49
C ALA A 77 27.75 16.27 55.85
N ALA A 78 26.45 16.14 56.11
CA ALA A 78 25.97 15.66 57.39
C ALA A 78 24.78 14.71 57.25
N ILE A 79 24.71 13.76 58.18
CA ILE A 79 23.47 13.08 58.55
C ILE A 79 22.98 13.78 59.82
N VAL A 80 21.87 14.51 59.69
CA VAL A 80 21.27 15.28 60.79
C VAL A 80 20.06 14.51 61.29
N PHE A 81 19.97 14.26 62.59
CA PHE A 81 18.73 13.79 63.20
C PHE A 81 17.89 14.99 63.61
N GLU A 82 16.83 15.27 62.86
CA GLU A 82 15.91 16.36 63.14
C GLU A 82 14.86 15.90 64.15
N ARG A 83 15.02 16.36 65.40
CA ARG A 83 14.19 15.91 66.53
C ARG A 83 12.71 16.26 66.36
N VAL A 84 12.41 17.41 65.77
CA VAL A 84 11.03 17.90 65.59
C VAL A 84 10.24 16.94 64.69
N ASP A 85 10.86 16.52 63.59
CA ASP A 85 10.25 15.64 62.59
C ASP A 85 10.50 14.15 62.89
N ASN A 86 11.39 13.85 63.85
CA ASN A 86 11.84 12.51 64.22
C ASN A 86 12.40 11.73 63.01
N GLU A 87 13.21 12.39 62.19
CA GLU A 87 13.80 11.82 60.97
C GLU A 87 15.29 12.11 60.81
N PHE A 88 15.97 11.27 60.02
CA PHE A 88 17.32 11.54 59.57
C PHE A 88 17.28 12.25 58.22
N LYS A 89 17.82 13.48 58.14
CA LYS A 89 18.02 14.22 56.89
C LYS A 89 19.44 14.00 56.39
N ILE A 90 19.54 13.47 55.17
CA ILE A 90 20.79 13.37 54.42
C ILE A 90 20.78 14.49 53.38
N ASN A 91 21.60 15.50 53.59
CA ASN A 91 21.58 16.73 52.79
C ASN A 91 22.37 16.65 51.47
N ARG A 92 22.79 15.45 51.09
CA ARG A 92 23.55 15.15 49.87
C ARG A 92 23.06 13.88 49.21
N ALA A 93 23.44 13.69 47.95
CA ALA A 93 23.17 12.45 47.23
C ALA A 93 23.78 11.25 47.96
N VAL A 94 22.98 10.18 48.10
CA VAL A 94 23.44 8.89 48.61
C VAL A 94 23.78 8.01 47.40
N ASP A 95 25.06 7.67 47.25
CA ASP A 95 25.51 6.72 46.25
C ASP A 95 25.59 5.32 46.86
N PHE A 96 24.80 4.39 46.34
CA PHE A 96 24.79 2.99 46.77
C PHE A 96 25.80 2.11 46.02
N ASN A 97 26.56 2.63 45.05
CA ASN A 97 27.52 1.87 44.22
C ASN A 97 26.90 0.61 43.60
N ASN A 98 25.70 0.74 43.02
CA ASN A 98 24.89 -0.36 42.47
C ASN A 98 24.44 -1.44 43.49
N ASN A 99 24.52 -1.16 44.80
CA ASN A 99 23.94 -2.05 45.82
C ASN A 99 22.44 -1.81 46.02
N GLU A 100 21.75 -2.82 46.54
CA GLU A 100 20.30 -2.82 46.76
C GLU A 100 19.92 -2.21 48.11
N ILE A 101 18.81 -1.46 48.14
CA ILE A 101 18.12 -1.08 49.38
C ILE A 101 17.14 -2.19 49.75
N LYS A 102 17.38 -2.90 50.86
CA LYS A 102 16.53 -4.01 51.33
C LYS A 102 15.63 -3.56 52.48
N ASN A 103 14.39 -4.08 52.51
CA ASN A 103 13.42 -3.85 53.59
C ASN A 103 13.08 -2.37 53.86
N ALA A 104 13.13 -1.50 52.84
CA ALA A 104 12.75 -0.11 52.98
C ALA A 104 11.24 0.10 52.78
N ARG A 105 10.69 1.06 53.52
CA ARG A 105 9.34 1.59 53.33
C ARG A 105 9.46 3.03 52.85
N ILE A 106 8.80 3.36 51.75
CA ILE A 106 8.66 4.73 51.26
C ILE A 106 7.44 5.41 51.91
N GLU A 107 7.27 6.72 51.70
CA GLU A 107 6.16 7.50 52.24
C GLU A 107 4.81 6.82 51.95
N HIS A 108 3.99 6.60 52.98
CA HIS A 108 2.85 5.68 52.93
C HIS A 108 1.55 6.42 53.30
N LEU A 109 0.80 6.86 52.29
CA LEU A 109 -0.32 7.81 52.43
C LEU A 109 -1.58 7.30 51.72
N SER A 110 -2.77 7.62 52.24
CA SER A 110 -4.05 7.23 51.62
C SER A 110 -4.51 8.18 50.49
N ALA A 111 -3.88 9.35 50.39
CA ALA A 111 -4.12 10.36 49.36
C ALA A 111 -2.78 10.90 48.84
N ALA A 112 -2.77 11.31 47.57
CA ALA A 112 -1.58 11.84 46.94
C ALA A 112 -1.14 13.18 47.58
N PRO A 113 0.16 13.38 47.89
CA PRO A 113 0.67 14.70 48.25
C PRO A 113 0.54 15.71 47.09
N ILE A 114 0.80 16.98 47.36
CA ILE A 114 0.97 17.97 46.28
C ILE A 114 2.18 17.57 45.42
N CYS A 115 1.98 17.46 44.10
CA CYS A 115 3.07 17.29 43.15
C CYS A 115 3.29 18.59 42.38
N ASP A 116 4.41 19.24 42.66
CA ASP A 116 4.88 20.44 41.98
C ASP A 116 6.39 20.35 41.73
N THR A 117 6.96 21.41 41.16
CA THR A 117 8.39 21.46 40.82
C THR A 117 9.35 21.32 42.01
N THR A 118 8.91 21.62 43.25
CA THR A 118 9.70 21.44 44.48
C THR A 118 9.72 19.98 44.95
N GLN A 119 8.72 19.20 44.56
CA GLN A 119 8.56 17.79 44.92
C GLN A 119 8.95 16.82 43.79
N LYS A 120 9.53 17.31 42.69
CA LYS A 120 9.91 16.47 41.55
C LYS A 120 10.89 15.37 42.00
N GLY A 121 10.58 14.12 41.66
CA GLY A 121 11.35 12.93 42.04
C GLY A 121 10.92 12.30 43.37
N LYS A 122 10.05 12.95 44.15
CA LYS A 122 9.48 12.36 45.38
C LYS A 122 8.70 11.08 45.05
N LEU A 123 8.78 10.10 45.95
CA LEU A 123 8.13 8.80 45.83
C LEU A 123 7.10 8.63 46.96
N TYR A 124 5.91 8.12 46.68
CA TYR A 124 4.96 7.69 47.71
C TYR A 124 4.25 6.40 47.31
N PHE A 125 3.75 5.67 48.29
CA PHE A 125 2.88 4.51 48.16
C PHE A 125 1.47 4.89 48.60
N ASN A 126 0.51 4.73 47.68
CA ASN A 126 -0.90 4.98 47.93
C ASN A 126 -1.55 3.75 48.58
N THR A 127 -1.98 3.91 49.83
CA THR A 127 -2.57 2.79 50.60
C THR A 127 -3.96 2.41 50.13
N THR A 128 -4.64 3.29 49.39
CA THR A 128 -6.00 3.06 48.92
C THR A 128 -6.03 2.12 47.71
N ASP A 129 -5.07 2.25 46.80
CA ASP A 129 -4.97 1.44 45.56
C ASP A 129 -3.78 0.47 45.55
N SER A 130 -2.94 0.48 46.59
CA SER A 130 -1.75 -0.36 46.73
C SER A 130 -0.69 -0.15 45.63
N LYS A 131 -0.52 1.08 45.15
CA LYS A 131 0.44 1.43 44.09
C LYS A 131 1.47 2.46 44.54
N SER A 132 2.66 2.39 43.94
CA SER A 132 3.73 3.37 44.12
C SER A 132 3.69 4.43 43.03
N TYR A 133 4.07 5.67 43.34
CA TYR A 133 4.04 6.81 42.43
C TYR A 133 5.29 7.69 42.56
N VAL A 134 5.71 8.33 41.47
CA VAL A 134 6.78 9.33 41.40
C VAL A 134 6.23 10.66 40.87
N CYS A 135 6.57 11.77 41.54
CA CYS A 135 6.16 13.10 41.09
C CYS A 135 7.05 13.58 39.95
N ASN A 136 6.46 13.96 38.81
CA ASN A 136 7.20 14.46 37.64
C ASN A 136 7.43 15.98 37.66
N GLY A 137 6.90 16.68 38.67
CA GLY A 137 6.92 18.14 38.81
C GLY A 137 5.56 18.81 38.58
N THR A 138 4.56 18.09 38.06
CA THR A 138 3.19 18.57 37.83
C THR A 138 2.11 17.54 38.14
N SER A 139 2.43 16.23 38.07
CA SER A 139 1.51 15.14 38.34
C SER A 139 2.25 13.91 38.90
N TRP A 140 1.49 13.05 39.60
CA TRP A 140 1.97 11.75 40.05
C TRP A 140 1.88 10.73 38.93
N ASN A 141 3.02 10.12 38.60
CA ASN A 141 3.11 9.02 37.64
C ASN A 141 3.27 7.71 38.41
N GLN A 142 2.44 6.72 38.13
CA GLN A 142 2.55 5.40 38.78
C GLN A 142 3.91 4.77 38.43
N ILE A 143 4.64 4.32 39.46
CA ILE A 143 5.86 3.53 39.32
C ILE A 143 5.41 2.09 39.18
N ASP A 144 4.99 1.74 37.98
CA ASP A 144 4.87 0.33 37.66
C ASP A 144 6.26 -0.27 37.54
N ALA A 145 6.38 -1.52 38.03
CA ALA A 145 7.61 -2.28 37.91
C ALA A 145 8.14 -2.14 36.47
N VAL A 146 9.37 -1.64 36.34
CA VAL A 146 10.10 -1.70 35.08
C VAL A 146 10.30 -3.20 34.79
N GLY A 147 9.35 -3.76 34.04
CA GLY A 147 9.20 -5.20 33.77
C GLY A 147 7.76 -5.74 33.87
N ASN A 148 6.80 -5.01 34.45
CA ASN A 148 5.39 -5.38 34.48
C ASN A 148 4.46 -4.16 34.51
N GLY A 149 4.81 -3.13 33.74
CA GLY A 149 3.80 -2.16 33.31
C GLY A 149 2.68 -2.93 32.63
N SER A 150 1.44 -2.60 32.99
CA SER A 150 0.25 -2.89 32.17
C SER A 150 0.28 -2.08 30.86
N GLY A 151 1.46 -1.92 30.26
CA GLY A 151 1.65 -1.61 28.86
C GLY A 151 1.56 -2.93 28.15
N VAL A 152 0.36 -3.26 27.69
CA VAL A 152 0.14 -4.36 26.77
C VAL A 152 1.17 -4.22 25.65
N LEU A 153 2.13 -5.16 25.56
CA LEU A 153 3.13 -5.11 24.51
C LEU A 153 2.39 -5.07 23.17
N ALA A 154 2.77 -4.11 22.33
CA ALA A 154 2.17 -4.00 21.01
C ALA A 154 2.41 -5.33 20.26
N PRO A 155 1.37 -5.94 19.69
CA PRO A 155 1.53 -7.14 18.90
C PRO A 155 2.30 -6.79 17.63
N PHE A 156 3.23 -7.65 17.22
CA PHE A 156 4.06 -7.41 16.03
C PHE A 156 3.97 -8.60 15.08
N ILE A 157 3.56 -8.34 13.83
CA ILE A 157 3.44 -9.36 12.78
C ILE A 157 4.81 -9.54 12.14
N THR A 158 5.32 -10.77 12.13
CA THR A 158 6.61 -11.15 11.53
C THR A 158 6.46 -11.84 10.17
N THR A 159 5.25 -12.17 9.74
CA THR A 159 5.02 -12.64 8.36
C THR A 159 5.48 -11.59 7.36
N THR A 160 6.30 -11.99 6.39
CA THR A 160 6.85 -11.10 5.36
C THR A 160 6.47 -11.49 3.93
N THR A 161 5.94 -12.70 3.73
CA THR A 161 5.62 -13.23 2.40
C THR A 161 4.17 -12.91 2.06
N PRO A 162 3.90 -12.11 1.00
CA PRO A 162 2.55 -11.84 0.58
C PRO A 162 1.83 -13.10 0.10
N VAL A 163 0.54 -13.19 0.41
CA VAL A 163 -0.38 -14.18 -0.15
C VAL A 163 -1.25 -13.52 -1.21
N THR A 164 -1.46 -14.22 -2.33
CA THR A 164 -2.30 -13.75 -3.44
C THR A 164 -3.55 -14.61 -3.52
N TYR A 165 -4.71 -13.97 -3.61
CA TYR A 165 -5.99 -14.64 -3.75
C TYR A 165 -6.88 -13.93 -4.76
N ASP A 166 -7.75 -14.73 -5.38
CA ASP A 166 -8.83 -14.28 -6.23
C ASP A 166 -9.97 -13.68 -5.37
N GLY A 167 -10.51 -12.54 -5.81
CA GLY A 167 -11.64 -11.86 -5.17
C GLY A 167 -12.94 -12.68 -5.13
N LEU A 168 -13.90 -12.24 -4.32
CA LEU A 168 -15.19 -12.92 -4.05
C LEU A 168 -15.08 -14.28 -3.34
N SER A 169 -13.90 -14.61 -2.80
CA SER A 169 -13.68 -15.81 -2.00
C SER A 169 -13.57 -15.48 -0.51
N THR A 170 -13.95 -16.45 0.34
CA THR A 170 -13.70 -16.37 1.79
C THR A 170 -12.47 -17.20 2.11
N GLN A 171 -11.42 -16.53 2.58
CA GLN A 171 -10.11 -17.10 2.82
C GLN A 171 -9.74 -17.04 4.30
N THR A 172 -8.98 -18.03 4.76
CA THR A 172 -8.33 -18.01 6.08
C THR A 172 -6.84 -17.75 5.88
N ILE A 173 -6.36 -16.65 6.45
CA ILE A 173 -4.99 -16.18 6.32
C ILE A 173 -4.27 -16.39 7.66
N THR A 174 -3.17 -17.14 7.64
CA THR A 174 -2.35 -17.37 8.84
C THR A 174 -1.25 -16.30 8.93
N LEU A 175 -1.14 -15.64 10.09
CA LEU A 175 -0.12 -14.65 10.39
C LEU A 175 0.73 -15.11 11.57
N ASP A 176 2.04 -15.06 11.40
CA ASP A 176 3.04 -15.28 12.44
C ASP A 176 3.50 -13.93 13.01
N GLY A 177 3.84 -13.90 14.30
CA GLY A 177 4.23 -12.69 15.00
C GLY A 177 4.73 -12.94 16.41
N VAL A 178 4.69 -11.87 17.23
CA VAL A 178 5.00 -11.91 18.66
C VAL A 178 4.00 -11.07 19.43
N ASN A 179 3.85 -11.38 20.72
CA ASN A 179 2.98 -10.68 21.66
C ASN A 179 1.50 -10.70 21.26
N PHE A 180 1.02 -11.75 20.58
CA PHE A 180 -0.43 -11.93 20.41
C PHE A 180 -1.05 -12.37 21.75
N LEU A 181 -2.19 -11.77 22.08
CA LEU A 181 -3.03 -12.09 23.22
C LEU A 181 -4.34 -12.67 22.70
N PRO A 182 -5.09 -13.44 23.52
CA PRO A 182 -6.44 -13.88 23.13
C PRO A 182 -7.38 -12.74 22.72
N SER A 183 -7.09 -11.50 23.14
CA SER A 183 -7.81 -10.28 22.78
C SER A 183 -7.20 -9.50 21.60
N THR A 184 -6.18 -10.02 20.91
CA THR A 184 -5.62 -9.37 19.71
C THR A 184 -6.70 -9.24 18.65
N THR A 185 -6.89 -8.03 18.13
CA THR A 185 -7.75 -7.77 16.97
C THR A 185 -6.90 -7.45 15.74
N ILE A 186 -7.46 -7.72 14.56
CA ILE A 186 -6.86 -7.39 13.28
C ILE A 186 -7.74 -6.37 12.56
N SER A 187 -7.10 -5.36 11.97
CA SER A 187 -7.73 -4.42 11.05
C SER A 187 -6.92 -4.36 9.75
N ILE A 188 -7.63 -4.07 8.64
CA ILE A 188 -7.03 -3.93 7.32
C ILE A 188 -7.49 -2.56 6.78
N PRO A 189 -6.64 -1.51 6.83
CA PRO A 189 -7.05 -0.18 6.45
C PRO A 189 -7.43 -0.09 4.95
N ASN A 190 -8.51 0.64 4.67
CA ASN A 190 -9.12 0.78 3.34
C ASN A 190 -9.57 -0.55 2.70
N PHE A 191 -9.75 -1.61 3.49
CA PHE A 191 -10.24 -2.88 2.98
C PHE A 191 -11.71 -2.81 2.63
N ALA A 192 -12.03 -3.02 1.35
CA ALA A 192 -13.41 -3.04 0.85
C ALA A 192 -14.13 -4.38 1.11
N GLY A 193 -13.43 -5.39 1.62
CA GLY A 193 -13.99 -6.68 2.02
C GLY A 193 -14.45 -6.70 3.48
N THR A 194 -14.70 -7.91 3.99
CA THR A 194 -15.14 -8.13 5.38
C THR A 194 -14.14 -8.99 6.13
N ILE A 195 -13.77 -8.58 7.35
CA ILE A 195 -13.07 -9.46 8.30
C ILE A 195 -14.15 -10.20 9.07
N ASN A 196 -14.30 -11.50 8.82
CA ASN A 196 -15.35 -12.31 9.42
C ASN A 196 -15.00 -12.72 10.85
N ASN A 197 -13.73 -13.08 11.08
CA ASN A 197 -13.23 -13.47 12.40
C ASN A 197 -11.70 -13.34 12.49
N THR A 198 -11.18 -13.17 13.70
CA THR A 198 -9.76 -13.31 14.04
C THR A 198 -9.63 -14.34 15.16
N ASN A 199 -8.84 -15.39 14.93
CA ASN A 199 -8.62 -16.48 15.87
C ASN A 199 -7.16 -16.56 16.29
N VAL A 200 -6.85 -16.21 17.54
CA VAL A 200 -5.48 -16.23 18.06
C VAL A 200 -5.15 -17.64 18.54
N LEU A 201 -4.25 -18.32 17.83
CA LEU A 201 -3.89 -19.71 18.11
C LEU A 201 -2.82 -19.82 19.21
N SER A 202 -1.89 -18.86 19.25
CA SER A 202 -0.82 -18.79 20.23
C SER A 202 -0.27 -17.36 20.34
N PRO A 203 0.63 -17.07 21.30
CA PRO A 203 1.29 -15.76 21.38
C PRO A 203 2.13 -15.37 20.15
N THR A 204 2.32 -16.29 19.20
CA THR A 204 3.14 -16.09 18.00
C THR A 204 2.40 -16.41 16.70
N ARG A 205 1.14 -16.84 16.76
CA ARG A 205 0.36 -17.21 15.56
C ARG A 205 -1.13 -16.91 15.72
N LEU A 206 -1.72 -16.35 14.68
CA LEU A 206 -3.17 -16.15 14.57
C LEU A 206 -3.67 -16.42 13.16
N GLU A 207 -4.98 -16.61 13.03
CA GLU A 207 -5.69 -16.78 11.76
C GLU A 207 -6.73 -15.68 11.58
N VAL A 208 -6.84 -15.15 10.36
CA VAL A 208 -7.80 -14.12 9.99
C VAL A 208 -8.69 -14.68 8.89
N ASN A 209 -9.98 -14.82 9.17
CA ASN A 209 -10.95 -15.20 8.16
C ASN A 209 -11.52 -13.93 7.51
N VAL A 210 -11.34 -13.80 6.19
CA VAL A 210 -11.73 -12.61 5.43
C VAL A 210 -12.54 -13.00 4.20
N THR A 211 -13.55 -12.22 3.86
CA THR A 211 -14.23 -12.27 2.56
C THR A 211 -13.66 -11.18 1.67
N LEU A 212 -13.05 -11.58 0.56
CA LEU A 212 -12.26 -10.71 -0.32
C LEU A 212 -13.15 -9.93 -1.31
N PRO A 213 -12.90 -8.63 -1.52
CA PRO A 213 -13.63 -7.84 -2.52
C PRO A 213 -13.16 -8.21 -3.94
N ASN A 214 -13.96 -7.90 -4.97
CA ASN A 214 -13.56 -8.12 -6.37
C ASN A 214 -12.75 -6.95 -6.96
N ILE A 215 -11.58 -6.65 -6.39
CA ILE A 215 -10.73 -5.55 -6.85
C ILE A 215 -9.25 -5.93 -6.83
N ASN A 216 -8.49 -5.42 -7.81
CA ASN A 216 -7.03 -5.54 -7.83
C ASN A 216 -6.42 -4.57 -6.82
N GLN A 217 -6.08 -5.04 -5.62
CA GLN A 217 -5.50 -4.21 -4.57
C GLN A 217 -4.60 -5.00 -3.63
N THR A 218 -3.57 -4.34 -3.10
CA THR A 218 -2.69 -4.88 -2.06
C THR A 218 -2.99 -4.21 -0.73
N TYR A 219 -3.07 -4.99 0.35
CA TYR A 219 -3.45 -4.56 1.69
C TYR A 219 -2.42 -4.94 2.74
N SER A 220 -2.43 -4.19 3.82
CA SER A 220 -1.59 -4.42 5.00
C SER A 220 -2.45 -4.78 6.21
N PHE A 221 -1.95 -5.66 7.07
CA PHE A 221 -2.60 -6.02 8.33
C PHE A 221 -2.06 -5.19 9.48
N VAL A 222 -2.95 -4.82 10.40
CA VAL A 222 -2.60 -4.13 11.64
C VAL A 222 -3.16 -4.92 12.81
N ALA A 223 -2.27 -5.44 13.65
CA ALA A 223 -2.62 -6.08 14.92
C ALA A 223 -2.69 -5.05 16.05
N SER A 224 -3.63 -5.23 16.98
CA SER A 224 -3.79 -4.41 18.17
C SER A 224 -4.20 -5.24 19.38
N ASN A 225 -3.61 -4.95 20.53
CA ASN A 225 -3.98 -5.57 21.80
C ASN A 225 -4.65 -4.52 22.70
N GLY A 226 -5.99 -4.42 22.66
CA GLY A 226 -6.74 -3.53 23.56
C GLY A 226 -6.36 -2.03 23.46
N GLY A 227 -5.97 -1.56 22.27
CA GLY A 227 -5.60 -0.17 22.02
C GLY A 227 -4.09 0.08 21.88
N ALA A 228 -3.25 -0.85 22.32
CA ALA A 228 -1.83 -0.86 21.97
C ALA A 228 -1.65 -1.45 20.56
N GLY A 229 -1.78 -0.58 19.55
CA GLY A 229 -1.53 -0.94 18.15
C GLY A 229 -0.04 -0.88 17.81
N SER A 230 0.44 -1.77 16.96
CA SER A 230 1.74 -1.57 16.33
C SER A 230 1.63 -0.46 15.29
N THR A 231 2.08 0.73 15.65
CA THR A 231 2.14 1.91 14.79
C THR A 231 3.36 1.91 13.86
N ASP A 232 4.23 0.90 13.97
CA ASP A 232 5.45 0.75 13.20
C ASP A 232 5.19 0.16 11.80
N TRP A 233 4.45 0.93 10.98
CA TRP A 233 4.19 0.60 9.58
C TRP A 233 5.47 0.53 8.73
N GLY A 234 6.56 1.14 9.18
CA GLY A 234 7.84 1.21 8.46
C GLY A 234 8.73 -0.02 8.55
N ASN A 235 8.50 -0.94 9.50
CA ASN A 235 9.45 -2.01 9.85
C ASN A 235 8.97 -3.43 9.48
N ASN A 236 8.23 -3.60 8.38
CA ASN A 236 7.66 -4.89 7.93
C ASN A 236 6.57 -5.50 8.83
N ASN A 237 5.91 -4.68 9.65
CA ASN A 237 4.79 -5.13 10.48
C ASN A 237 3.50 -5.32 9.66
N GLY A 238 3.37 -6.45 8.97
CA GLY A 238 2.16 -6.78 8.22
C GLY A 238 1.96 -6.03 6.90
N ASN A 239 2.99 -5.33 6.40
CA ASN A 239 2.90 -4.49 5.21
C ASN A 239 2.77 -5.32 3.93
N ASN A 240 1.79 -4.97 3.08
CA ASN A 240 1.54 -5.56 1.76
C ASN A 240 1.40 -7.10 1.74
N LEU A 241 0.88 -7.69 2.80
CA LEU A 241 0.79 -9.15 2.92
C LEU A 241 -0.41 -9.77 2.19
N LEU A 242 -1.46 -9.01 1.89
CA LEU A 242 -2.63 -9.53 1.16
C LEU A 242 -2.72 -8.86 -0.21
N VAL A 243 -2.51 -9.63 -1.27
CA VAL A 243 -2.75 -9.22 -2.66
C VAL A 243 -4.08 -9.84 -3.10
N VAL A 244 -5.08 -9.01 -3.35
CA VAL A 244 -6.34 -9.44 -3.94
C VAL A 244 -6.27 -9.15 -5.43
N GLN A 245 -6.49 -10.19 -6.24
CA GLN A 245 -6.67 -10.07 -7.67
C GLN A 245 -8.16 -10.11 -7.97
N SER A 246 -8.64 -9.19 -8.79
CA SER A 246 -10.02 -9.24 -9.27
C SER A 246 -10.18 -10.54 -10.03
N THR A 247 -11.04 -11.41 -9.55
CA THR A 247 -11.55 -12.51 -10.36
C THR A 247 -12.44 -11.86 -11.39
N ILE A 248 -11.89 -11.56 -12.55
CA ILE A 248 -12.73 -11.45 -13.73
C ILE A 248 -13.22 -12.88 -13.93
N LEU A 249 -14.34 -13.22 -13.28
CA LEU A 249 -15.21 -14.25 -13.77
C LEU A 249 -15.76 -13.71 -15.09
N GLU A 250 -14.91 -13.67 -16.13
CA GLU A 250 -15.42 -13.87 -17.48
C GLU A 250 -16.21 -15.16 -17.31
N PRO A 251 -17.55 -15.17 -17.46
CA PRO A 251 -18.24 -16.43 -17.58
C PRO A 251 -17.51 -17.16 -18.71
N VAL A 252 -16.76 -18.22 -18.40
CA VAL A 252 -16.25 -19.07 -19.46
C VAL A 252 -17.43 -19.94 -19.83
N ALA A 253 -18.32 -19.37 -20.64
CA ALA A 253 -19.50 -20.09 -21.11
C ALA A 253 -19.01 -21.36 -21.82
N ASN A 254 -19.57 -22.50 -21.45
CA ASN A 254 -19.39 -23.74 -22.18
C ASN A 254 -20.61 -23.92 -23.08
N CYS A 255 -20.42 -23.84 -24.40
CA CYS A 255 -21.57 -23.89 -25.32
C CYS A 255 -22.23 -25.27 -25.40
N ASN A 256 -21.69 -26.25 -24.68
CA ASN A 256 -22.32 -27.56 -24.50
C ASN A 256 -23.61 -27.49 -23.66
N ASP A 257 -23.79 -26.45 -22.84
CA ASP A 257 -24.98 -26.28 -22.00
C ASP A 257 -26.11 -25.52 -22.70
N GLY A 258 -25.96 -25.27 -24.02
CA GLY A 258 -26.90 -24.51 -24.83
C GLY A 258 -26.57 -23.01 -24.91
N ALA A 259 -27.30 -22.30 -25.77
CA ALA A 259 -27.16 -20.85 -25.89
C ALA A 259 -27.77 -20.13 -24.69
N GLN A 260 -27.10 -19.07 -24.25
CA GLN A 260 -27.53 -18.20 -23.16
C GLN A 260 -28.40 -17.04 -23.68
N GLY A 261 -28.36 -16.78 -24.98
CA GLY A 261 -29.14 -15.75 -25.67
C GLY A 261 -28.81 -15.74 -27.16
N THR A 262 -29.46 -14.87 -27.92
CA THR A 262 -29.28 -14.78 -29.38
C THR A 262 -28.26 -13.72 -29.77
N VAL A 263 -28.19 -12.66 -28.97
CA VAL A 263 -27.24 -11.54 -29.06
C VAL A 263 -26.93 -11.06 -27.64
N CYS A 264 -25.85 -10.31 -27.45
CA CYS A 264 -25.47 -9.81 -26.13
C CYS A 264 -26.57 -8.96 -25.47
N SER A 265 -27.35 -8.21 -26.25
CA SER A 265 -28.47 -7.39 -25.76
C SER A 265 -29.67 -8.20 -25.25
N ALA A 266 -29.74 -9.50 -25.56
CA ALA A 266 -30.78 -10.41 -25.08
C ALA A 266 -30.36 -11.16 -23.79
N LEU A 267 -29.12 -11.00 -23.32
CA LEU A 267 -28.64 -11.66 -22.11
C LEU A 267 -29.18 -10.98 -20.84
N ASN A 268 -29.59 -11.78 -19.85
CA ASN A 268 -29.97 -11.28 -18.52
C ASN A 268 -28.75 -11.14 -17.60
N THR A 269 -27.80 -10.28 -17.97
CA THR A 269 -26.57 -10.02 -17.20
C THR A 269 -26.08 -8.59 -17.43
N THR A 270 -25.35 -8.05 -16.46
CA THR A 270 -24.72 -6.71 -16.54
C THR A 270 -23.20 -6.78 -16.55
N VAL A 271 -22.63 -7.99 -16.57
CA VAL A 271 -21.18 -8.22 -16.49
C VAL A 271 -20.63 -8.41 -17.90
N SER A 272 -19.53 -7.75 -18.25
CA SER A 272 -18.86 -8.00 -19.53
C SER A 272 -18.16 -9.36 -19.51
N GLY A 273 -18.09 -10.04 -20.65
CA GLY A 273 -17.33 -11.28 -20.76
C GLY A 273 -17.71 -12.14 -21.97
N THR A 274 -17.29 -13.39 -21.98
CA THR A 274 -17.58 -14.33 -23.07
C THR A 274 -18.86 -15.13 -22.80
N TYR A 275 -19.77 -15.18 -23.76
CA TYR A 275 -21.05 -15.88 -23.65
C TYR A 275 -21.28 -16.81 -24.82
N CYS A 276 -22.12 -17.83 -24.63
CA CYS A 276 -22.57 -18.69 -25.72
C CYS A 276 -23.85 -18.12 -26.32
N LEU A 277 -23.76 -17.68 -27.58
CA LEU A 277 -24.87 -17.09 -28.31
C LEU A 277 -25.33 -18.00 -29.45
N ASP A 278 -26.64 -18.10 -29.65
CA ASP A 278 -27.26 -18.68 -30.84
C ASP A 278 -27.78 -17.54 -31.72
N THR A 279 -26.90 -17.04 -32.57
CA THR A 279 -27.12 -15.83 -33.36
C THR A 279 -28.03 -16.02 -34.56
N ASP A 280 -28.20 -17.27 -35.02
CA ASP A 280 -28.99 -17.56 -36.21
C ASP A 280 -30.37 -18.15 -35.91
N ASN A 281 -30.68 -18.37 -34.63
CA ASN A 281 -32.01 -18.76 -34.14
C ASN A 281 -32.55 -20.00 -34.85
N ASN A 282 -31.66 -20.84 -35.38
CA ASN A 282 -32.03 -22.09 -36.01
C ASN A 282 -31.35 -23.22 -35.24
N ASP A 283 -32.09 -24.29 -34.98
CA ASP A 283 -31.59 -25.46 -34.24
C ASP A 283 -30.47 -26.23 -34.97
N VAL A 284 -29.96 -25.70 -36.09
CA VAL A 284 -29.00 -26.40 -36.96
C VAL A 284 -27.56 -25.97 -36.67
N THR A 285 -27.33 -24.73 -36.25
CA THR A 285 -25.98 -24.24 -35.94
C THR A 285 -25.74 -24.28 -34.44
N ALA A 286 -24.64 -24.91 -34.03
CA ALA A 286 -24.26 -24.91 -32.62
C ALA A 286 -23.99 -23.48 -32.11
N PRO A 287 -24.38 -23.16 -30.85
CA PRO A 287 -24.08 -21.88 -30.23
C PRO A 287 -22.59 -21.54 -30.29
N GLU A 288 -22.27 -20.26 -30.41
CA GLU A 288 -20.91 -19.77 -30.53
C GLU A 288 -20.48 -18.94 -29.33
N LEU A 289 -19.20 -19.06 -28.98
CA LEU A 289 -18.60 -18.16 -28.01
C LEU A 289 -18.47 -16.77 -28.63
N THR A 290 -18.93 -15.76 -27.92
CA THR A 290 -18.89 -14.35 -28.31
C THR A 290 -18.61 -13.48 -27.10
N TYR A 291 -17.74 -12.46 -27.26
CA TYR A 291 -17.52 -11.48 -26.21
C TYR A 291 -18.62 -10.41 -26.22
N CYS A 292 -19.24 -10.20 -25.07
CA CYS A 292 -20.25 -9.20 -24.80
C CYS A 292 -19.69 -8.10 -23.89
N ASP A 293 -19.79 -6.85 -24.33
CA ASP A 293 -19.57 -5.68 -23.47
C ASP A 293 -20.91 -5.25 -22.88
N MET A 294 -21.09 -5.53 -21.59
CA MET A 294 -22.34 -5.30 -20.86
C MET A 294 -22.31 -4.03 -19.98
N GLU A 295 -21.16 -3.37 -19.94
CA GLU A 295 -20.90 -2.23 -19.03
C GLU A 295 -20.84 -0.90 -19.79
N THR A 296 -20.36 -0.91 -21.04
CA THR A 296 -20.15 0.30 -21.83
C THR A 296 -21.46 0.77 -22.46
N SER A 297 -21.80 2.05 -22.32
CA SER A 297 -22.94 2.69 -23.00
C SER A 297 -24.28 1.93 -22.87
N GLY A 298 -24.59 1.44 -21.67
CA GLY A 298 -25.82 0.69 -21.39
C GLY A 298 -25.78 -0.79 -21.74
N GLY A 299 -24.62 -1.31 -22.17
CA GLY A 299 -24.37 -2.74 -22.37
C GLY A 299 -25.12 -3.37 -23.54
N GLY A 300 -24.96 -4.70 -23.66
CA GLY A 300 -25.57 -5.51 -24.71
C GLY A 300 -24.79 -5.52 -26.02
N TRP A 301 -23.53 -5.09 -26.01
CA TRP A 301 -22.72 -4.93 -27.22
C TRP A 301 -22.02 -6.23 -27.60
N THR A 302 -22.21 -6.66 -28.84
CA THR A 302 -21.60 -7.88 -29.39
C THR A 302 -20.32 -7.55 -30.14
N ARG A 303 -19.16 -8.03 -29.69
CA ARG A 303 -17.88 -7.73 -30.36
C ARG A 303 -17.75 -8.49 -31.67
N VAL A 304 -17.45 -7.79 -32.75
CA VAL A 304 -17.32 -8.35 -34.11
C VAL A 304 -15.90 -8.29 -34.66
N VAL A 305 -15.11 -7.32 -34.22
CA VAL A 305 -13.72 -7.13 -34.69
C VAL A 305 -12.84 -6.61 -33.55
N ARG A 306 -11.58 -7.06 -33.51
CA ARG A 306 -10.53 -6.47 -32.69
C ARG A 306 -9.24 -6.34 -33.49
N THR A 307 -8.62 -5.17 -33.39
CA THR A 307 -7.32 -4.82 -33.97
C THR A 307 -6.24 -4.84 -32.88
N THR A 308 -4.96 -4.78 -33.24
CA THR A 308 -3.73 -4.75 -32.40
C THR A 308 -2.65 -3.82 -33.00
N GLY A 309 -2.52 -2.61 -32.46
CA GLY A 309 -1.50 -1.67 -32.93
C GLY A 309 -1.72 -1.22 -34.38
N ASN A 310 -0.61 -0.99 -35.11
CA ASN A 310 -0.57 -0.31 -36.42
C ASN A 310 -0.86 -1.17 -37.66
N ASN A 311 -0.95 -2.50 -37.51
CA ASN A 311 -0.92 -3.40 -38.67
C ASN A 311 -1.92 -4.54 -38.51
N HIS A 312 -3.02 -4.47 -39.25
CA HIS A 312 -3.95 -5.58 -39.40
C HIS A 312 -4.00 -6.03 -40.84
N GLN A 313 -3.85 -7.34 -41.03
CA GLN A 313 -3.96 -7.99 -42.34
C GLN A 313 -5.39 -8.43 -42.64
N PHE A 314 -6.40 -7.91 -41.94
CA PHE A 314 -7.79 -8.23 -42.24
C PHE A 314 -8.07 -7.89 -43.71
N GLY A 315 -8.45 -8.88 -44.51
CA GLY A 315 -8.76 -8.74 -45.93
C GLY A 315 -7.58 -8.54 -46.89
N GLN A 316 -6.32 -8.73 -46.48
CA GLN A 316 -5.17 -8.45 -47.36
C GLN A 316 -4.81 -9.57 -48.36
N LYS A 317 -5.07 -10.86 -48.08
CA LYS A 317 -4.77 -11.97 -49.01
C LYS A 317 -5.74 -13.13 -48.78
N ASN A 318 -6.47 -13.54 -49.81
CA ASN A 318 -7.34 -14.74 -49.86
C ASN A 318 -8.26 -14.90 -48.63
N HIS A 319 -9.53 -14.51 -48.79
CA HIS A 319 -10.63 -14.41 -47.82
C HIS A 319 -11.03 -15.69 -47.04
N ASN A 320 -10.08 -16.52 -46.64
CA ASN A 320 -10.29 -17.47 -45.56
C ASN A 320 -10.26 -16.66 -44.27
N TYR A 321 -11.42 -16.10 -43.90
CA TYR A 321 -11.62 -15.52 -42.58
C TYR A 321 -11.50 -16.64 -41.56
N SER A 322 -10.30 -16.86 -41.04
CA SER A 322 -10.14 -17.64 -39.81
C SER A 322 -10.74 -16.81 -38.69
N TYR A 323 -11.89 -17.24 -38.19
CA TYR A 323 -12.53 -16.58 -37.05
C TYR A 323 -11.63 -16.75 -35.83
N ALA A 324 -11.35 -15.64 -35.17
CA ALA A 324 -10.64 -15.68 -33.92
C ALA A 324 -11.57 -16.17 -32.80
N ILE A 325 -11.02 -16.89 -31.83
CA ILE A 325 -11.74 -17.21 -30.59
C ILE A 325 -11.98 -15.91 -29.80
N PRO A 326 -13.05 -15.79 -28.99
CA PRO A 326 -13.35 -14.54 -28.27
C PRO A 326 -12.26 -14.05 -27.32
N THR A 327 -11.37 -14.91 -26.85
CA THR A 327 -10.25 -14.46 -26.00
C THR A 327 -9.05 -13.97 -26.81
N ALA A 328 -9.07 -14.09 -28.14
CA ALA A 328 -7.99 -13.64 -28.99
C ALA A 328 -7.85 -12.12 -28.97
N ASN A 329 -6.62 -11.65 -28.86
CA ASN A 329 -6.30 -10.22 -28.78
C ASN A 329 -6.45 -9.47 -30.11
N GLN A 330 -6.67 -10.17 -31.22
CA GLN A 330 -6.99 -9.62 -32.54
C GLN A 330 -7.82 -10.62 -33.32
N GLY A 331 -8.65 -10.13 -34.22
CA GLY A 331 -9.38 -10.98 -35.15
C GLY A 331 -10.64 -10.35 -35.71
N ILE A 332 -11.18 -11.02 -36.70
CA ILE A 332 -12.61 -10.98 -37.00
C ILE A 332 -13.22 -12.16 -36.24
N TYR A 333 -14.28 -11.92 -35.48
CA TYR A 333 -14.95 -12.95 -34.68
C TYR A 333 -16.13 -13.54 -35.46
N LYS A 334 -16.62 -14.70 -35.05
CA LYS A 334 -17.73 -15.38 -35.75
C LYS A 334 -19.01 -14.54 -35.78
N SER A 335 -19.24 -13.75 -34.74
CA SER A 335 -20.27 -12.69 -34.67
C SER A 335 -20.29 -11.73 -35.88
N TYR A 336 -19.17 -11.52 -36.57
CA TYR A 336 -19.10 -10.69 -37.78
C TYR A 336 -19.93 -11.24 -38.95
N VAL A 337 -20.10 -12.57 -39.02
CA VAL A 337 -20.88 -13.26 -40.05
C VAL A 337 -22.23 -13.74 -39.55
N SER A 338 -22.35 -13.98 -38.24
CA SER A 338 -23.46 -14.70 -37.65
C SER A 338 -24.53 -13.76 -37.08
N VAL A 339 -24.14 -12.62 -36.50
CA VAL A 339 -25.08 -11.63 -35.97
C VAL A 339 -25.69 -10.83 -37.09
N LYS A 340 -27.02 -10.80 -37.10
CA LYS A 340 -27.87 -10.08 -38.05
C LYS A 340 -28.78 -9.12 -37.27
N ASN A 341 -29.46 -8.24 -37.98
CA ASN A 341 -30.49 -7.37 -37.40
C ASN A 341 -29.98 -6.40 -36.33
N PHE A 342 -28.91 -5.66 -36.62
CA PHE A 342 -28.35 -4.67 -35.69
C PHE A 342 -28.79 -3.24 -36.04
N SER A 343 -28.96 -2.42 -35.02
CA SER A 343 -29.34 -1.02 -35.14
C SER A 343 -28.32 -0.09 -34.51
N GLU A 344 -27.33 -0.60 -33.78
CA GLU A 344 -26.26 0.24 -33.24
C GLU A 344 -24.87 -0.31 -33.56
N VAL A 345 -23.89 0.59 -33.68
CA VAL A 345 -22.46 0.26 -33.85
C VAL A 345 -21.66 1.04 -32.82
N MET A 346 -20.66 0.41 -32.20
CA MET A 346 -19.73 1.07 -31.31
C MET A 346 -18.29 0.76 -31.70
N ILE A 347 -17.42 1.77 -31.63
CA ILE A 347 -15.96 1.61 -31.64
C ILE A 347 -15.41 1.97 -30.27
N LYS A 348 -14.52 1.11 -29.74
CA LYS A 348 -13.88 1.27 -28.44
C LYS A 348 -12.37 1.20 -28.58
N LYS A 349 -11.62 2.07 -27.89
CA LYS A 349 -10.16 2.00 -27.83
C LYS A 349 -9.72 1.20 -26.60
N VAL A 350 -9.09 0.05 -26.83
CA VAL A 350 -8.67 -0.88 -25.78
C VAL A 350 -7.60 -0.25 -24.88
N GLY A 351 -7.70 -0.50 -23.59
CA GLY A 351 -6.80 0.06 -22.57
C GLY A 351 -7.15 1.50 -22.18
N THR A 352 -8.25 2.05 -22.70
CA THR A 352 -8.77 3.37 -22.33
C THR A 352 -10.27 3.27 -22.04
N THR A 353 -10.84 4.35 -21.49
CA THR A 353 -12.30 4.50 -21.35
C THR A 353 -12.96 5.07 -22.60
N ASP A 354 -12.18 5.36 -23.66
CA ASP A 354 -12.67 6.08 -24.83
C ASP A 354 -13.48 5.14 -25.76
N PHE A 355 -14.71 5.56 -26.08
CA PHE A 355 -15.57 4.89 -27.06
C PHE A 355 -16.45 5.90 -27.82
N ALA A 356 -17.04 5.46 -28.92
CA ALA A 356 -18.08 6.17 -29.65
C ALA A 356 -19.15 5.17 -30.15
N SER A 357 -20.42 5.45 -29.87
CA SER A 357 -21.57 4.64 -30.28
C SER A 357 -22.52 5.40 -31.20
N TYR A 358 -23.19 4.66 -32.11
CA TYR A 358 -24.00 5.18 -33.21
C TYR A 358 -25.25 4.31 -33.43
N ASN A 359 -26.44 4.87 -33.23
CA ASN A 359 -27.79 4.41 -33.66
C ASN A 359 -28.13 4.53 -35.17
N LEU A 360 -28.03 3.46 -35.95
CA LEU A 360 -28.20 3.45 -37.40
C LEU A 360 -29.53 4.08 -37.81
N VAL A 361 -29.47 4.96 -38.81
CA VAL A 361 -30.61 5.73 -39.32
C VAL A 361 -31.80 4.83 -39.63
N ASN A 362 -31.53 3.69 -40.25
CA ASN A 362 -32.41 2.55 -40.14
C ASN A 362 -31.56 1.33 -39.73
N ALA A 363 -32.19 0.37 -39.06
CA ALA A 363 -31.52 -0.86 -38.70
C ALA A 363 -31.12 -1.64 -39.96
N VAL A 364 -30.00 -2.35 -39.87
CA VAL A 364 -29.68 -3.40 -40.83
C VAL A 364 -30.61 -4.57 -40.55
N SER A 365 -31.25 -5.13 -41.57
CA SER A 365 -32.18 -6.24 -41.41
C SER A 365 -31.81 -7.36 -42.37
N GLY A 366 -31.74 -8.60 -41.87
CA GLY A 366 -31.45 -9.81 -42.65
C GLY A 366 -29.98 -10.06 -42.97
N ASP A 367 -29.15 -9.02 -42.97
CA ASP A 367 -27.73 -9.08 -43.33
C ASP A 367 -26.81 -8.98 -42.10
N SER A 368 -25.73 -9.75 -42.12
CA SER A 368 -24.58 -9.57 -41.22
C SER A 368 -23.63 -8.48 -41.73
N ILE A 369 -22.64 -8.09 -40.93
CA ILE A 369 -21.59 -7.18 -41.41
C ILE A 369 -20.87 -7.79 -42.61
N TYR A 370 -20.61 -9.10 -42.59
CA TYR A 370 -20.01 -9.80 -43.71
C TYR A 370 -20.85 -9.72 -45.00
N ASP A 371 -22.16 -9.87 -44.91
CA ASP A 371 -23.05 -9.82 -46.07
C ASP A 371 -23.03 -8.42 -46.71
N LEU A 372 -23.12 -7.38 -45.88
CA LEU A 372 -23.06 -5.97 -46.29
C LEU A 372 -21.73 -5.65 -46.98
N MET A 373 -20.65 -6.18 -46.42
CA MET A 373 -19.30 -6.00 -46.93
C MET A 373 -19.06 -6.72 -48.25
N THR A 374 -19.58 -7.94 -48.38
CA THR A 374 -19.55 -8.72 -49.61
C THR A 374 -20.35 -8.04 -50.71
N TYR A 375 -21.50 -7.46 -50.36
CA TYR A 375 -22.31 -6.67 -51.28
C TYR A 375 -21.54 -5.47 -51.83
N CYS A 376 -20.88 -4.70 -50.95
CA CYS A 376 -20.07 -3.56 -51.36
C CYS A 376 -18.91 -3.94 -52.29
N LYS A 377 -18.32 -5.12 -52.11
CA LYS A 377 -17.23 -5.60 -52.96
C LYS A 377 -17.69 -5.94 -54.38
N ASN A 378 -18.90 -6.48 -54.52
CA ASN A 378 -19.39 -7.13 -55.73
C ASN A 378 -20.34 -6.26 -56.55
N GLN A 379 -20.20 -4.93 -56.52
CA GLN A 379 -20.91 -4.01 -57.41
C GLN A 379 -19.95 -3.53 -58.52
N PRO A 380 -19.77 -4.27 -59.64
CA PRO A 380 -18.96 -3.80 -60.74
C PRO A 380 -19.83 -2.86 -61.59
N GLY A 381 -19.61 -1.55 -61.46
CA GLY A 381 -20.03 -0.58 -62.48
C GLY A 381 -21.52 -0.22 -62.55
N LYS A 382 -22.25 -0.15 -61.43
CA LYS A 382 -23.59 0.48 -61.41
C LYS A 382 -23.73 1.55 -60.33
N PRO A 383 -23.98 2.83 -60.69
CA PRO A 383 -24.39 3.87 -59.75
C PRO A 383 -25.85 3.76 -59.29
N ASN A 384 -26.61 2.73 -59.66
CA ASN A 384 -28.07 2.80 -59.58
C ASN A 384 -28.67 1.78 -58.60
N ASN A 385 -28.83 2.26 -57.37
CA ASN A 385 -30.14 2.40 -56.73
C ASN A 385 -30.89 1.15 -56.23
N LYS A 386 -30.18 0.12 -55.73
CA LYS A 386 -30.74 -0.75 -54.69
C LYS A 386 -29.70 -0.99 -53.60
N THR A 387 -29.88 -0.24 -52.50
CA THR A 387 -29.45 -0.52 -51.12
C THR A 387 -27.99 -0.92 -50.87
N ALA A 388 -27.18 0.06 -50.44
CA ALA A 388 -26.51 -0.02 -49.14
C ALA A 388 -26.17 1.40 -48.64
N TRP A 389 -27.24 2.10 -48.22
CA TRP A 389 -27.28 3.33 -47.41
C TRP A 389 -26.94 4.67 -48.11
N ASP A 390 -27.93 5.56 -48.05
CA ASP A 390 -28.17 6.76 -48.85
C ASP A 390 -27.07 7.81 -48.75
N GLY A 391 -26.21 7.81 -49.78
CA GLY A 391 -25.39 8.94 -50.17
C GLY A 391 -25.90 9.54 -51.48
N ALA A 392 -27.15 10.00 -51.53
CA ALA A 392 -27.45 11.13 -52.40
C ALA A 392 -26.42 12.24 -52.08
N ARG A 393 -26.01 13.05 -53.07
CA ARG A 393 -25.27 14.28 -52.77
C ARG A 393 -26.12 15.15 -51.84
N VAL A 394 -25.87 15.09 -50.54
CA VAL A 394 -26.64 15.87 -49.58
C VAL A 394 -26.02 17.25 -49.42
N LYS A 395 -26.50 18.18 -50.26
CA LYS A 395 -26.59 19.59 -49.90
C LYS A 395 -27.89 19.74 -49.09
N GLY A 396 -27.84 19.48 -47.78
CA GLY A 396 -28.95 19.69 -46.84
C GLY A 396 -29.09 18.60 -45.76
N MET A 397 -28.70 18.91 -44.52
CA MET A 397 -28.67 17.99 -43.36
C MET A 397 -29.84 16.99 -43.28
N THR A 398 -29.53 15.70 -43.42
CA THR A 398 -30.09 14.50 -42.76
C THR A 398 -29.36 13.31 -43.42
N SER A 399 -28.48 12.53 -42.80
CA SER A 399 -28.37 12.08 -41.41
C SER A 399 -27.03 12.47 -40.77
N GLU A 400 -27.07 13.50 -39.94
CA GLU A 400 -26.03 13.72 -38.93
C GLU A 400 -26.23 12.74 -37.78
N TYR A 401 -25.13 12.21 -37.27
CA TYR A 401 -25.14 11.44 -36.04
C TYR A 401 -24.67 12.30 -34.88
N SER A 402 -25.53 12.50 -33.88
CA SER A 402 -25.11 12.84 -32.54
C SER A 402 -25.08 11.56 -31.69
N GLY A 403 -23.90 11.01 -31.47
CA GLY A 403 -23.71 10.00 -30.43
C GLY A 403 -23.82 10.63 -29.04
N THR A 404 -24.28 9.86 -28.05
CA THR A 404 -24.23 10.26 -26.64
C THR A 404 -22.77 10.26 -26.20
N LYS A 405 -22.24 11.45 -25.90
CA LYS A 405 -20.89 11.64 -25.35
C LYS A 405 -20.78 10.97 -23.98
N SER A 406 -19.76 10.13 -23.79
CA SER A 406 -19.24 9.86 -22.46
C SER A 406 -17.74 9.55 -22.54
N ALA A 407 -16.94 10.59 -22.24
CA ALA A 407 -15.50 10.57 -21.99
C ALA A 407 -14.58 10.13 -23.16
N GLY A 408 -13.81 11.08 -23.71
CA GLY A 408 -12.68 10.80 -24.60
C GLY A 408 -12.62 11.67 -25.86
N ASN A 409 -11.41 11.98 -26.33
CA ASN A 409 -11.11 12.88 -27.47
C ASN A 409 -11.53 12.35 -28.87
N LEU A 410 -12.37 11.32 -28.96
CA LEU A 410 -12.83 10.74 -30.23
C LEU A 410 -14.03 11.54 -30.77
N ASN A 411 -13.77 12.57 -31.57
CA ASN A 411 -14.81 13.36 -32.24
C ASN A 411 -15.06 12.84 -33.66
N TYR A 412 -16.00 11.90 -33.78
CA TYR A 412 -16.31 11.18 -35.02
C TYR A 412 -17.80 11.38 -35.38
N PRO A 413 -18.19 12.49 -36.04
CA PRO A 413 -19.58 12.80 -36.33
C PRO A 413 -20.27 11.86 -37.34
N TYR A 414 -19.50 11.07 -38.10
CA TYR A 414 -20.06 10.20 -39.14
C TYR A 414 -19.48 8.79 -39.06
N PHE A 415 -20.33 7.79 -39.29
CA PHE A 415 -19.95 6.39 -39.48
C PHE A 415 -20.47 5.90 -40.83
N PHE A 416 -19.59 5.35 -41.65
CA PHE A 416 -19.94 4.70 -42.91
C PHE A 416 -19.54 3.23 -42.83
N MET A 417 -20.51 2.35 -42.94
CA MET A 417 -20.27 0.92 -43.03
C MET A 417 -19.48 0.57 -44.30
N CYS A 418 -19.73 1.31 -45.37
CA CYS A 418 -19.05 1.20 -46.64
C CYS A 418 -19.12 2.54 -47.37
N GLY A 419 -17.98 3.03 -47.86
CA GLY A 419 -17.86 4.25 -48.64
C GLY A 419 -17.03 3.98 -49.88
N VAL A 420 -17.45 4.54 -51.01
CA VAL A 420 -16.67 4.52 -52.26
C VAL A 420 -16.37 5.97 -52.60
N ASN A 421 -15.10 6.30 -52.75
CA ASN A 421 -14.70 7.56 -53.36
C ASN A 421 -14.95 7.46 -54.86
N GLU A 422 -15.54 8.46 -55.49
CA GLU A 422 -15.68 8.46 -56.95
C GLU A 422 -14.58 9.30 -57.64
N SER A 423 -13.69 9.96 -56.88
CA SER A 423 -12.63 10.78 -57.48
C SER A 423 -11.45 9.92 -57.93
N GLY A 424 -11.22 9.82 -59.25
CA GLY A 424 -9.94 9.38 -59.84
C GLY A 424 -9.75 7.87 -60.01
N ASP A 425 -9.70 7.12 -58.90
CA ASP A 425 -9.23 5.73 -58.81
C ASP A 425 -10.20 4.79 -58.05
N THR A 426 -11.31 5.35 -57.56
CA THR A 426 -12.42 4.65 -56.91
C THR A 426 -12.04 3.87 -55.66
N ASP A 427 -11.45 4.58 -54.72
CA ASP A 427 -11.11 4.05 -53.39
C ASP A 427 -12.33 3.51 -52.68
N GLN A 428 -12.13 2.49 -51.85
CA GLN A 428 -13.19 1.94 -51.03
C GLN A 428 -12.76 1.89 -49.58
N ALA A 429 -13.67 2.26 -48.68
CA ALA A 429 -13.48 2.11 -47.26
C ALA A 429 -14.64 1.40 -46.59
N TYR A 430 -14.28 0.65 -45.56
CA TYR A 430 -15.20 -0.15 -44.82
C TYR A 430 -15.12 0.17 -43.34
N MET A 431 -16.28 0.23 -42.69
CA MET A 431 -16.46 0.53 -41.28
C MET A 431 -15.61 1.72 -40.84
N SER A 432 -15.95 2.88 -41.39
CA SER A 432 -15.12 4.06 -41.36
C SER A 432 -15.79 5.17 -40.55
N PHE A 433 -15.04 5.76 -39.64
CA PHE A 433 -15.46 6.88 -38.80
C PHE A 433 -14.82 8.14 -39.34
N SER A 434 -15.59 9.21 -39.49
CA SER A 434 -15.19 10.40 -40.25
C SER A 434 -15.62 11.70 -39.57
N ASP A 435 -14.82 12.77 -39.73
CA ASP A 435 -15.16 14.16 -39.42
C ASP A 435 -15.92 14.89 -40.53
N SER A 436 -16.17 14.23 -41.68
CA SER A 436 -16.97 14.80 -42.78
C SER A 436 -17.93 13.80 -43.45
N THR A 437 -18.99 14.33 -44.06
CA THR A 437 -20.06 13.58 -44.77
C THR A 437 -19.63 12.91 -46.09
N GLY A 438 -18.38 13.10 -46.49
CA GLY A 438 -17.77 12.32 -47.54
C GLY A 438 -17.78 12.83 -48.97
N THR A 439 -18.07 14.12 -49.15
CA THR A 439 -17.68 14.84 -50.37
C THR A 439 -16.25 15.39 -50.28
N ASN A 440 -15.65 15.39 -49.08
CA ASN A 440 -14.30 15.87 -48.77
C ASN A 440 -13.45 14.85 -48.00
N ASN A 441 -13.88 13.58 -47.93
CA ASN A 441 -13.03 12.51 -47.42
C ASN A 441 -12.10 12.07 -48.55
N ASN A 442 -10.86 12.53 -48.52
CA ASN A 442 -9.83 12.04 -49.43
C ASN A 442 -9.52 10.59 -49.04
N TRP A 443 -10.31 9.63 -49.53
CA TRP A 443 -10.09 8.21 -49.27
C TRP A 443 -8.90 7.63 -50.04
N GLY A 444 -8.40 8.33 -51.06
CA GLY A 444 -7.28 7.88 -51.91
C GLY A 444 -5.90 8.12 -51.31
N ASP A 445 -4.87 8.06 -52.15
CA ASP A 445 -3.44 8.12 -51.82
C ASP A 445 -3.03 9.11 -50.69
N GLY A 446 -3.76 10.22 -50.53
CA GLY A 446 -3.57 11.21 -49.47
C GLY A 446 -3.91 10.74 -48.04
N TRP A 447 -4.54 9.58 -47.90
CA TRP A 447 -4.95 8.98 -46.64
C TRP A 447 -3.75 8.60 -45.74
N ARG A 448 -2.60 8.27 -46.32
CA ARG A 448 -1.43 7.76 -45.57
C ARG A 448 -0.66 8.83 -44.79
N ARG A 449 -1.14 10.08 -44.75
CA ARG A 449 -0.40 11.23 -44.21
C ARG A 449 -1.23 11.96 -43.15
N THR A 450 -0.55 12.77 -42.34
CA THR A 450 -1.15 13.65 -41.33
C THR A 450 -2.19 14.64 -41.88
N THR A 451 -2.27 14.79 -43.21
CA THR A 451 -3.21 15.64 -43.94
C THR A 451 -4.55 14.97 -44.28
N GLN A 452 -4.81 13.75 -43.78
CA GLN A 452 -6.07 13.04 -43.95
C GLN A 452 -7.27 13.93 -43.56
N LYS A 453 -8.13 14.24 -44.53
CA LYS A 453 -9.40 14.96 -44.33
C LYS A 453 -10.55 13.96 -44.41
N GLY A 454 -11.55 14.11 -43.55
CA GLY A 454 -12.73 13.25 -43.56
C GLY A 454 -12.53 12.03 -42.69
N THR A 455 -11.87 10.98 -43.18
CA THR A 455 -11.79 9.72 -42.42
C THR A 455 -10.87 9.89 -41.21
N LEU A 456 -11.20 9.27 -40.08
CA LEU A 456 -10.42 9.30 -38.85
C LEU A 456 -9.99 7.91 -38.40
N TRP A 457 -10.81 6.90 -38.68
CA TRP A 457 -10.49 5.48 -38.54
C TRP A 457 -11.25 4.70 -39.62
N SER A 458 -10.70 3.60 -40.11
CA SER A 458 -11.41 2.65 -40.96
C SER A 458 -10.90 1.24 -40.65
N LEU A 459 -11.74 0.22 -40.80
CA LEU A 459 -11.28 -1.17 -40.64
C LEU A 459 -10.41 -1.61 -41.82
N LEU A 460 -10.82 -1.21 -43.01
CA LEU A 460 -10.21 -1.55 -44.29
C LEU A 460 -10.36 -0.35 -45.21
N ASN A 461 -9.35 -0.06 -46.01
CA ASN A 461 -9.54 0.65 -47.26
C ASN A 461 -8.55 0.19 -48.33
N GLY A 462 -9.01 0.20 -49.58
CA GLY A 462 -8.24 -0.12 -50.78
C GLY A 462 -8.13 1.10 -51.69
N ASP A 463 -6.90 1.35 -52.15
CA ASP A 463 -6.47 2.57 -52.85
C ASP A 463 -6.62 2.51 -54.38
N TYR A 464 -7.12 1.41 -54.97
CA TYR A 464 -7.20 1.28 -56.43
C TYR A 464 -8.28 0.29 -56.90
N TYR A 465 -9.18 0.75 -57.78
CA TYR A 465 -9.90 -0.17 -58.66
C TYR A 465 -8.98 -0.74 -59.72
N ASN A 466 -8.63 -2.02 -59.58
CA ASN A 466 -7.95 -2.71 -60.66
C ASN A 466 -8.98 -3.04 -61.76
N LYS A 467 -9.02 -2.16 -62.79
CA LYS A 467 -9.85 -2.31 -63.99
C LYS A 467 -9.72 -3.67 -64.68
N ALA A 468 -8.52 -4.28 -64.65
CA ALA A 468 -8.29 -5.58 -65.29
C ALA A 468 -8.95 -6.75 -64.53
N SER A 469 -9.05 -6.64 -63.19
CA SER A 469 -9.73 -7.66 -62.36
C SER A 469 -11.18 -7.34 -62.02
N GLY A 470 -11.65 -6.12 -62.29
CA GLY A 470 -12.96 -5.64 -61.89
C GLY A 470 -13.18 -5.62 -60.37
N LYS A 471 -12.10 -5.58 -59.59
CA LYS A 471 -12.11 -5.71 -58.13
C LYS A 471 -11.32 -4.56 -57.50
N HIS A 472 -11.87 -4.00 -56.43
CA HIS A 472 -11.22 -2.96 -55.61
C HIS A 472 -10.33 -3.55 -54.52
N ILE A 473 -10.81 -4.60 -53.83
CA ILE A 473 -10.14 -5.17 -52.64
C ILE A 473 -9.91 -6.68 -52.83
N GLY A 474 -8.69 -7.14 -52.53
CA GLY A 474 -8.30 -8.57 -52.56
C GLY A 474 -7.41 -9.01 -53.73
N ASN A 475 -6.86 -8.10 -54.54
CA ASN A 475 -5.92 -8.43 -55.62
C ASN A 475 -4.44 -8.15 -55.26
N GLY A 476 -4.08 -8.25 -53.98
CA GLY A 476 -2.71 -8.01 -53.48
C GLY A 476 -2.33 -6.54 -53.28
N TYR A 477 -3.22 -5.59 -53.60
CA TYR A 477 -3.04 -4.15 -53.43
C TYR A 477 -3.85 -3.55 -52.27
N SER A 478 -4.17 -4.35 -51.26
CA SER A 478 -4.72 -3.83 -49.99
C SER A 478 -3.63 -3.00 -49.31
N GLN A 479 -3.57 -1.71 -49.61
CA GLN A 479 -2.44 -0.85 -49.23
C GLN A 479 -2.57 -0.22 -47.85
N ALA A 480 -3.66 -0.47 -47.12
CA ALA A 480 -3.86 0.08 -45.80
C ALA A 480 -4.34 -0.97 -44.79
N GLY A 481 -3.65 -1.02 -43.65
CA GLY A 481 -4.25 -1.47 -42.39
C GLY A 481 -5.21 -0.39 -41.87
N ALA A 482 -5.88 -0.63 -40.74
CA ALA A 482 -6.78 0.34 -40.16
C ALA A 482 -6.10 1.71 -40.02
N GLY A 483 -6.60 2.73 -40.74
CA GLY A 483 -5.89 4.00 -40.89
C GLY A 483 -6.37 5.05 -39.91
N TYR A 484 -5.57 5.28 -38.86
CA TYR A 484 -5.79 6.33 -37.87
C TYR A 484 -5.26 7.68 -38.37
N LYS A 485 -6.04 8.75 -38.23
CA LYS A 485 -5.51 10.11 -38.41
C LYS A 485 -4.61 10.49 -37.23
N GLY A 486 -3.38 10.91 -37.51
CA GLY A 486 -2.46 11.48 -36.50
C GLY A 486 -2.01 10.46 -35.45
N ASN A 487 -2.16 10.81 -34.16
CA ASN A 487 -1.69 10.00 -33.02
C ASN A 487 -2.69 8.94 -32.54
N ASN A 488 -3.74 8.66 -33.32
CA ASN A 488 -4.78 7.69 -32.96
C ASN A 488 -4.35 6.23 -33.18
N ASN A 489 -3.06 5.91 -33.08
CA ASN A 489 -2.59 4.54 -33.03
C ASN A 489 -3.17 3.84 -31.77
N GLY A 490 -3.53 2.57 -31.91
CA GLY A 490 -3.98 1.75 -30.81
C GLY A 490 -4.68 0.46 -31.25
N THR A 491 -5.09 -0.28 -30.23
CA THR A 491 -5.95 -1.45 -30.35
C THR A 491 -7.40 -0.98 -30.25
N TYR A 492 -8.20 -1.28 -31.26
CA TYR A 492 -9.61 -0.92 -31.36
C TYR A 492 -10.48 -2.16 -31.46
N GLU A 493 -11.63 -2.10 -30.81
CA GLU A 493 -12.70 -3.09 -30.89
C GLU A 493 -13.93 -2.48 -31.52
N ILE A 494 -14.60 -3.23 -32.40
CA ILE A 494 -15.88 -2.86 -32.97
C ILE A 494 -16.96 -3.79 -32.43
N TYR A 495 -18.09 -3.19 -32.07
CA TYR A 495 -19.26 -3.86 -31.55
C TYR A 495 -20.51 -3.46 -32.32
N ILE A 496 -21.50 -4.34 -32.30
CA ILE A 496 -22.86 -4.09 -32.80
C ILE A 496 -23.90 -4.49 -31.77
N LYS A 497 -25.10 -3.91 -31.86
CA LYS A 497 -26.21 -4.17 -30.97
C LYS A 497 -27.55 -4.12 -31.69
#